data_AF-A0AAD7MM87-F1
#
_entry.id   AF-A0AAD7MM87-F1
#
_cell.length_a   1.000
_cell.length_b   1.000
_cell.length_c   1.000
_cell.angle_alpha   90.00
_cell.angle_beta   90.00
_cell.angle_gamma   90.00
#
_symmetry.space_group_name_H-M   'P 1'
#
loop_
_entity.id
_entity.type
_entity.pdbx_description
1 polymer ?
#
loop_
_entity_poly.entity_id
_entity_poly.type
_entity_poly.pdbx_seq_one_letter_code
_entity_poly.pdbx_strand_id
1 'polypeptide(L)' 'TTLTMGNLANSYSDLGKHQEAKELRSVVLEKQTQFLGNDHPDTLRTMGNLASSYSALGEHKEAKEL' A
#
# COMPACT_ATOMS: atom_id res chain seq x y z
N THR A 1 -2.89 12.70 7.84
CA THR A 1 -1.96 11.74 8.50
C THR A 1 -1.76 10.55 7.56
N THR A 2 -0.78 9.67 7.78
CA THR A 2 -0.60 8.45 6.95
C THR A 2 -1.88 7.59 6.88
N LEU A 3 -2.71 7.64 7.93
CA LEU A 3 -4.05 7.04 7.96
C LEU A 3 -5.00 7.61 6.88
N THR A 4 -5.05 8.93 6.71
CA THR A 4 -5.95 9.55 5.70
C THR A 4 -5.50 9.23 4.27
N MET A 5 -4.19 9.11 4.04
CA MET A 5 -3.64 8.66 2.75
C MET A 5 -3.97 7.18 2.50
N GLY A 6 -3.87 6.32 3.52
CA GLY A 6 -4.29 4.91 3.42
C GLY A 6 -5.77 4.76 3.07
N ASN A 7 -6.64 5.56 3.69
CA ASN A 7 -8.07 5.55 3.37
C ASN A 7 -8.35 5.99 1.93
N LEU A 8 -7.68 7.04 1.44
CA LEU A 8 -7.81 7.47 0.05
C LEU A 8 -7.32 6.39 -0.93
N ALA A 9 -6.24 5.67 -0.61
CA ALA A 9 -5.75 4.58 -1.43
C ALA A 9 -6.75 3.41 -1.51
N ASN A 10 -7.46 3.13 -0.41
CA ASN A 10 -8.52 2.13 -0.41
C ASN A 10 -9.68 2.56 -1.31
N SER A 11 -10.12 3.82 -1.22
CA SER A 11 -11.14 4.35 -2.12
C SER A 11 -10.74 4.28 -3.60
N TYR A 12 -9.47 4.54 -3.93
CA TYR A 12 -8.99 4.33 -5.30
C TYR A 12 -9.04 2.85 -5.71
N SER A 13 -8.62 1.94 -4.84
CA SER A 13 -8.69 0.50 -5.09
C SER A 13 -10.13 0.03 -5.35
N ASP A 14 -11.10 0.52 -4.57
CA ASP A 14 -12.52 0.17 -4.71
C ASP A 14 -13.13 0.73 -6.01
N LEU A 15 -12.57 1.81 -6.54
CA LEU A 15 -12.94 2.40 -7.84
C LEU A 15 -12.19 1.77 -9.03
N GLY A 16 -11.37 0.73 -8.81
CA GLY A 16 -10.55 0.10 -9.85
C GLY A 16 -9.31 0.92 -10.27
N LYS A 17 -9.02 2.01 -9.56
CA LYS A 17 -7.87 2.89 -9.78
C LYS A 17 -6.63 2.34 -9.07
N HIS A 18 -6.19 1.16 -9.51
CA HIS A 18 -5.15 0.39 -8.83
C HIS A 18 -3.76 1.04 -8.90
N GLN A 19 -3.48 1.80 -9.96
CA GLN A 19 -2.21 2.52 -10.11
C GLN A 19 -2.09 3.67 -9.10
N GLU A 20 -3.14 4.48 -8.95
CA GLU A 20 -3.18 5.56 -7.97
C GLU A 20 -3.17 5.02 -6.53
N ALA A 21 -3.87 3.90 -6.29
CA ALA A 21 -3.80 3.20 -5.01
C ALA A 21 -2.38 2.69 -4.70
N LYS A 22 -1.68 2.14 -5.69
CA LYS A 22 -0.29 1.66 -5.56
C LYS A 22 0.64 2.80 -5.14
N GLU A 23 0.65 3.89 -5.90
CA GLU A 23 1.51 5.05 -5.64
C GLU A 23 1.31 5.60 -4.22
N LEU A 24 0.04 5.73 -3.81
CA LEU A 24 -0.27 6.27 -2.50
C LEU A 24 0.11 5.30 -1.37
N ARG A 25 -0.09 3.98 -1.56
CA ARG A 25 0.35 2.94 -0.61
C ARG A 25 1.86 2.91 -0.46
N SER A 26 2.64 3.11 -1.54
CA SER A 26 4.11 3.18 -1.47
C SER A 26 4.59 4.36 -0.61
N VAL A 27 4.00 5.55 -0.78
CA VAL A 27 4.35 6.73 0.03
C VAL A 27 3.99 6.51 1.50
N VAL A 28 2.85 5.86 1.78
CA VAL A 28 2.45 5.53 3.15
C VAL A 28 3.41 4.52 3.77
N LEU A 29 3.81 3.51 3.01
CA LEU A 29 4.73 2.46 3.46
C LEU A 29 6.09 3.05 3.84
N GLU A 30 6.68 3.88 2.97
CA GLU A 30 7.97 4.53 3.23
C GLU A 30 7.94 5.31 4.55
N LYS A 31 6.89 6.12 4.77
CA LYS A 31 6.74 6.88 6.01
C LYS A 31 6.56 5.98 7.22
N GLN A 32 5.71 4.95 7.13
CA GLN A 32 5.47 4.05 8.26
C GLN A 32 6.72 3.23 8.60
N THR A 33 7.45 2.73 7.60
CA THR A 33 8.75 2.09 7.80
C THR A 33 9.74 3.02 8.49
N GLN A 34 9.82 4.30 8.09
CA GLN A 34 10.75 5.26 8.70
C GLN A 34 10.41 5.57 10.16
N PHE A 35 9.13 5.73 10.51
CA PHE A 35 8.72 6.17 11.85
C PHE A 35 8.39 5.03 12.82
N LEU A 36 7.85 3.92 12.31
CA LEU A 36 7.32 2.81 13.11
C LEU A 36 8.16 1.53 12.96
N GLY A 37 8.94 1.42 11.89
CA GLY A 37 9.68 0.21 11.54
C GLY A 37 8.87 -0.79 10.71
N ASN A 38 9.56 -1.82 10.21
CA ASN A 38 8.99 -2.83 9.31
C ASN A 38 7.97 -3.76 9.99
N ASP A 39 8.22 -4.11 11.25
CA ASP A 39 7.37 -5.08 11.98
C ASP A 39 6.13 -4.45 12.62
N HIS A 40 5.96 -3.13 12.51
CA HIS A 40 4.81 -2.46 13.11
C HIS A 40 3.52 -2.88 12.39
N PRO A 41 2.42 -3.16 13.12
CA PRO A 41 1.16 -3.64 12.52
C PRO A 41 0.62 -2.76 11.39
N ASP A 42 0.76 -1.44 11.53
CA ASP A 42 0.32 -0.51 10.48
C ASP A 42 1.18 -0.60 9.21
N THR A 43 2.50 -0.81 9.35
CA THR A 43 3.42 -0.99 8.21
C THR A 43 3.08 -2.27 7.47
N LEU A 44 2.92 -3.38 8.20
CA LEU A 44 2.53 -4.69 7.63
C LEU A 44 1.18 -4.64 6.93
N ARG A 45 0.20 -3.94 7.50
CA ARG A 45 -1.10 -3.72 6.84
C ARG A 45 -0.95 -2.97 5.52
N THR A 46 -0.10 -1.94 5.48
CA THR A 46 0.16 -1.19 4.23
C THR A 46 0.90 -2.05 3.20
N MET A 47 1.83 -2.91 3.62
CA MET A 47 2.50 -3.87 2.73
C MET A 47 1.52 -4.83 2.07
N GLY A 48 0.63 -5.46 2.85
CA GLY A 48 -0.40 -6.37 2.29
C GLY A 48 -1.37 -5.66 1.34
N ASN A 49 -1.72 -4.41 1.65
CA ASN A 49 -2.52 -3.57 0.76
C ASN A 49 -1.75 -3.25 -0.54
N LEU A 50 -0.47 -2.90 -0.45
CA LEU A 50 0.35 -2.61 -1.61
C LEU A 50 0.53 -3.85 -2.51
N ALA A 51 0.74 -5.03 -1.92
CA ALA A 51 0.77 -6.30 -2.63
C ALA A 51 -0.55 -6.59 -3.38
N SER A 52 -1.68 -6.26 -2.77
CA SER A 52 -2.99 -6.37 -3.42
C SER A 52 -3.12 -5.42 -4.63
N SER A 53 -2.58 -4.20 -4.55
CA SER A 53 -2.51 -3.27 -5.69
C SER A 53 -1.65 -3.82 -6.83
N TYR A 54 -0.46 -4.34 -6.51
CA TYR A 54 0.41 -4.99 -7.49
C TYR A 54 -0.30 -6.17 -8.18
N SER A 55 -0.96 -7.04 -7.42
CA SER A 55 -1.69 -8.18 -7.98
C SER A 55 -2.84 -7.73 -8.89
N ALA A 56 -3.55 -6.65 -8.56
CA ALA A 56 -4.63 -6.11 -9.39
C ALA A 56 -4.12 -5.52 -10.72
N LEU A 57 -2.85 -5.10 -10.78
CA LEU A 57 -2.18 -4.62 -12.00
C LEU A 57 -1.50 -5.74 -12.80
N GLY A 58 -1.55 -7.00 -12.33
CA GLY A 58 -0.84 -8.13 -12.95
C GLY A 58 0.66 -8.19 -12.63
N GLU A 59 1.14 -7.34 -11.73
CA GLU A 59 2.53 -7.24 -11.28
C GLU A 59 2.79 -8.25 -10.15
N HIS A 60 2.60 -9.54 -10.45
CA HIS A 60 2.61 -10.61 -9.43
C HIS A 60 3.98 -10.85 -8.78
N LYS A 61 5.07 -10.49 -9.48
CA LYS A 61 6.42 -10.64 -8.94
C LYS A 61 6.64 -9.67 -7.78
N GLU A 62 6.30 -8.41 -8.01
CA GLU A 62 6.39 -7.32 -7.04
C GLU A 62 5.45 -7.58 -5.85
N ALA A 63 4.25 -8.12 -6.10
CA ALA A 63 3.32 -8.50 -5.04
C ALA A 63 3.88 -9.57 -4.09
N LYS A 64 4.76 -10.47 -4.58
CA LYS A 64 5.36 -11.55 -3.80
C LYS A 64 6.57 -11.08 -2.96
N GLU A 65 7.26 -10.03 -3.42
CA GLU A 65 8.46 -9.50 -2.76
C GLU A 65 8.13 -8.52 -1.62
N LEU A 66 6.85 -8.18 -1.44
CA LEU A 66 6.32 -7.46 -0.28
C LEU A 66 5.97 -8.43 0.85
#